data_AF-A0A7J6FGQ2-F1
#
_entry.id   AF-A0A7J6FGQ2-F1
#
_cell.length_a   1.000
_cell.length_b   1.000
_cell.length_c   1.000
_cell.angle_alpha   90.00
_cell.angle_beta   90.00
_cell.angle_gamma   90.00
#
_symmetry.space_group_name_H-M   'P 1'
#
loop_
_entity.id
_entity.type
_entity.pdbx_description
1 polymer ?
#
loop_
_entity_poly.entity_id
_entity_poly.type
_entity_poly.pdbx_seq_one_letter_code
_entity_poly.pdbx_strand_id
1 'polypeptide(L)'
;MFSKFQKATDKLRTFVHKRTNYCRAFGRPPTMTKNSSSNPKIQTLYDLCNKTFTPSGSPPPTSEAIQRICSVLEFWVLLFVHKFNLGFACLGDELKNLAIDIDNISDTISPADVGLKEENPDEDRGHGFFGIDQLNRVARWAQPITYMDVYESDSFTMCIFCFPTSSVIPLHDHPGMNVFSKILYGSLHVKAYDWVEPAIIKESNGPDVWHVGDSVMEQRVVPVVIRMRLAKLVADNVITAPCDTSVLYPKSGGNLHCFTAVTPCAVLDVLAPPYRENAGRRCTYYHDYPYSAFSNQVKLGDEKETYAWLAQIETPDDLYMRQGKYVGPTIRV
;
A
#
# COMPACT_ATOMS: atom_id res chain seq x y z
N MET A 1 -3.11 26.49 -5.11
CA MET A 1 -3.51 25.75 -6.33
C MET A 1 -3.59 24.27 -5.91
N PHE A 2 -4.76 23.82 -5.46
CA PHE A 2 -4.90 22.62 -4.61
C PHE A 2 -4.88 21.30 -5.39
N SER A 3 -4.02 20.38 -4.92
CA SER A 3 -3.74 19.02 -5.38
C SER A 3 -5.01 18.18 -5.58
N LYS A 4 -5.07 17.50 -6.73
CA LYS A 4 -6.24 16.79 -7.26
C LYS A 4 -6.74 15.66 -6.34
N PHE A 5 -5.90 15.16 -5.42
CA PHE A 5 -6.25 14.11 -4.48
C PHE A 5 -7.26 14.58 -3.42
N GLN A 6 -7.12 15.81 -2.92
CA GLN A 6 -7.96 16.36 -1.86
C GLN A 6 -9.29 16.92 -2.37
N LYS A 7 -9.34 17.36 -3.64
CA LYS A 7 -10.59 17.79 -4.30
C LYS A 7 -11.56 16.64 -4.56
N ALA A 8 -11.08 15.41 -4.69
CA ALA A 8 -11.91 14.23 -4.88
C ALA A 8 -12.61 13.80 -3.57
N THR A 9 -11.86 13.80 -2.46
CA THR A 9 -12.34 13.44 -1.12
C THR A 9 -13.29 14.48 -0.52
N ASP A 10 -13.01 15.79 -0.67
CA ASP A 10 -13.87 16.83 -0.10
C ASP A 10 -15.20 17.02 -0.87
N LYS A 11 -15.22 16.81 -2.20
CA LYS A 11 -16.47 16.81 -3.00
C LYS A 11 -17.36 15.60 -2.67
N LEU A 12 -16.77 14.47 -2.31
CA LEU A 12 -17.52 13.29 -1.84
C LEU A 12 -18.18 13.53 -0.48
N ARG A 13 -17.49 14.24 0.43
CA ARG A 13 -18.00 14.62 1.75
C ARG A 13 -19.29 15.45 1.68
N THR A 14 -19.42 16.31 0.66
CA THR A 14 -20.64 17.14 0.45
C THR A 14 -21.77 16.40 -0.28
N PHE A 15 -21.46 15.39 -1.08
CA PHE A 15 -22.46 14.60 -1.82
C PHE A 15 -23.12 13.52 -0.95
N VAL A 16 -22.36 12.88 -0.05
CA VAL A 16 -22.87 11.85 0.88
C VAL A 16 -23.81 12.45 1.93
N HIS A 17 -23.53 13.67 2.42
CA HIS A 17 -24.40 14.35 3.40
C HIS A 17 -25.76 14.79 2.82
N LYS A 18 -25.88 14.91 1.48
CA LYS A 18 -27.13 15.30 0.81
C LYS A 18 -28.04 14.12 0.47
N ARG A 19 -27.59 12.87 0.59
CA ARG A 19 -28.37 11.69 0.16
C ARG A 19 -29.02 10.90 1.29
N THR A 20 -28.86 11.32 2.54
CA THR A 20 -29.42 10.65 3.73
C THR A 20 -30.93 10.85 3.94
N ASN A 21 -31.64 11.49 3.00
CA ASN A 21 -33.09 11.60 3.05
C ASN A 21 -33.67 11.28 1.67
N TYR A 22 -33.94 10.00 1.38
CA TYR A 22 -35.17 9.57 0.70
C TYR A 22 -35.26 8.04 0.56
N CYS A 23 -36.49 7.56 0.80
CA CYS A 23 -37.07 6.27 0.41
C CYS A 23 -36.85 5.01 1.26
N ARG A 24 -37.85 4.80 2.11
CA ARG A 24 -38.38 3.54 2.65
C ARG A 24 -38.94 2.61 1.56
N ALA A 25 -38.93 1.32 1.92
CA ALA A 25 -39.87 0.23 1.63
C ALA A 25 -39.92 -0.35 0.20
N PHE A 26 -39.63 -1.65 0.06
CA PHE A 26 -40.60 -2.76 -0.08
C PHE A 26 -39.83 -4.10 0.02
N GLY A 27 -40.45 -5.13 0.62
CA GLY A 27 -39.81 -6.42 0.91
C GLY A 27 -40.47 -7.63 0.23
N ARG A 28 -39.71 -8.75 0.21
CA ARG A 28 -40.08 -10.20 0.22
C ARG A 28 -38.98 -11.06 -0.46
N PRO A 29 -38.91 -12.40 -0.28
CA PRO A 29 -38.86 -13.23 0.93
C PRO A 29 -37.56 -14.12 0.95
N PRO A 30 -37.30 -14.95 1.99
CA PRO A 30 -35.97 -15.51 2.23
C PRO A 30 -35.78 -16.88 1.57
N THR A 31 -34.67 -17.06 0.85
CA THR A 31 -34.12 -18.38 0.51
C THR A 31 -33.01 -18.72 1.48
N MET A 32 -33.22 -19.77 2.28
CA MET A 32 -32.23 -20.32 3.21
C MET A 32 -31.10 -21.00 2.45
N THR A 33 -29.88 -20.50 2.62
CA THR A 33 -28.65 -21.26 2.35
C THR A 33 -27.86 -21.36 3.64
N LYS A 34 -27.42 -22.59 3.93
CA LYS A 34 -26.80 -23.06 5.17
C LYS A 34 -25.66 -22.15 5.64
N ASN A 35 -25.77 -21.69 6.90
CA ASN A 35 -24.69 -21.07 7.66
C ASN A 35 -23.62 -22.12 8.00
N SER A 36 -22.42 -21.98 7.42
CA SER A 36 -21.18 -22.35 8.10
C SER A 36 -20.57 -21.05 8.63
N SER A 37 -20.67 -20.83 9.94
CA SER A 37 -20.31 -19.57 10.60
C SER A 37 -18.80 -19.45 10.84
N SER A 38 -18.03 -19.24 9.78
CA SER A 38 -16.75 -18.53 9.91
C SER A 38 -17.00 -17.07 9.59
N ASN A 39 -16.53 -16.15 10.44
CA ASN A 39 -16.56 -14.73 10.11
C ASN A 39 -15.72 -14.51 8.83
N PRO A 40 -16.12 -13.61 7.91
CA PRO A 40 -15.29 -13.28 6.75
C PRO A 40 -13.90 -12.83 7.21
N LYS A 41 -12.82 -13.32 6.60
CA LYS A 41 -11.44 -12.99 7.02
C LYS A 41 -11.17 -11.48 7.04
N ILE A 42 -11.76 -10.75 6.09
CA ILE A 42 -11.69 -9.29 6.04
C ILE A 42 -12.36 -8.61 7.25
N GLN A 43 -13.40 -9.23 7.84
CA GLN A 43 -13.99 -8.78 9.10
C GLN A 43 -13.03 -9.02 10.27
N THR A 44 -12.38 -10.18 10.32
CA THR A 44 -11.37 -10.47 11.35
C THR A 44 -10.21 -9.47 11.32
N LEU A 45 -9.72 -9.13 10.11
CA LEU A 45 -8.69 -8.10 9.94
C LEU A 45 -9.17 -6.74 10.46
N TYR A 46 -10.40 -6.35 10.10
CA TYR A 46 -11.02 -5.12 10.59
C TYR A 46 -11.10 -5.09 12.12
N ASP A 47 -11.65 -6.14 12.75
CA ASP A 47 -11.85 -6.21 14.20
C ASP A 47 -10.52 -6.08 14.95
N LEU A 48 -9.48 -6.72 14.40
CA LEU A 48 -8.14 -6.66 14.97
C LEU A 48 -7.48 -5.29 14.80
N CYS A 49 -7.61 -4.68 13.63
CA CYS A 49 -7.12 -3.32 13.37
C CYS A 49 -7.83 -2.30 14.28
N ASN A 50 -9.15 -2.41 14.41
CA ASN A 50 -9.97 -1.53 15.26
C ASN A 50 -9.62 -1.66 16.75
N LYS A 51 -9.24 -2.86 17.19
CA LYS A 51 -8.77 -3.09 18.57
C LYS A 51 -7.34 -2.59 18.80
N THR A 52 -6.53 -2.51 17.76
CA THR A 52 -5.09 -2.21 17.84
C THR A 52 -4.78 -0.73 17.65
N PHE A 53 -5.41 -0.07 16.68
CA PHE A 53 -5.03 1.28 16.25
C PHE A 53 -5.90 2.37 16.87
N THR A 54 -5.25 3.46 17.25
CA THR A 54 -5.89 4.68 17.78
C THR A 54 -5.75 5.84 16.80
N PRO A 55 -6.65 6.85 16.83
CA PRO A 55 -6.58 8.01 15.94
C PRO A 55 -5.28 8.82 16.04
N SER A 56 -4.66 8.79 17.22
CA SER A 56 -3.40 9.49 17.50
C SER A 56 -2.18 8.73 16.99
N GLY A 57 -2.30 7.43 16.66
CA GLY A 57 -1.15 6.54 16.44
C GLY A 57 -0.29 6.36 17.70
N SER A 58 -0.82 6.74 18.86
CA SER A 58 -0.13 6.74 20.15
C SER A 58 -1.01 6.07 21.21
N PRO A 59 -0.46 5.14 22.02
CA PRO A 59 0.88 4.56 21.90
C PRO A 59 1.06 3.78 20.58
N PRO A 60 2.30 3.59 20.08
CA PRO A 60 2.53 2.73 18.92
C PRO A 60 2.04 1.30 19.21
N PRO A 61 1.60 0.55 18.19
CA PRO A 61 1.14 -0.81 18.38
C PRO A 61 2.26 -1.69 18.94
N THR A 62 1.92 -2.62 19.84
CA THR A 62 2.90 -3.55 20.40
C THR A 62 3.35 -4.56 19.33
N SER A 63 4.56 -5.12 19.50
CA SER A 63 5.05 -6.17 18.59
C SER A 63 4.09 -7.36 18.52
N GLU A 64 3.43 -7.70 19.63
CA GLU A 64 2.41 -8.75 19.66
C GLU A 64 1.18 -8.40 18.82
N ALA A 65 0.70 -7.16 18.88
CA ALA A 65 -0.44 -6.72 18.09
C ALA A 65 -0.11 -6.68 16.58
N ILE A 66 1.11 -6.23 16.22
CA ILE A 66 1.62 -6.28 14.85
C ILE A 66 1.66 -7.73 14.35
N GLN A 67 2.21 -8.65 15.15
CA GLN A 67 2.27 -10.06 14.80
C GLN A 67 0.89 -10.66 14.58
N ARG A 68 -0.10 -10.36 15.44
CA ARG A 68 -1.47 -10.83 15.25
C ARG A 68 -2.06 -10.34 13.92
N ILE A 69 -1.80 -9.08 13.53
CA ILE A 69 -2.27 -8.54 12.25
C ILE A 69 -1.59 -9.26 11.08
N CYS A 70 -0.26 -9.45 11.15
CA CYS A 70 0.47 -10.21 10.16
C CYS A 70 -0.03 -11.65 10.04
N SER A 71 -0.35 -12.32 11.15
CA SER A 71 -0.85 -13.71 11.14
C SER A 71 -2.15 -13.87 10.36
N VAL A 72 -3.09 -12.90 10.42
CA VAL A 72 -4.33 -12.91 9.60
C VAL A 72 -4.05 -12.67 8.11
N LEU A 73 -2.91 -12.05 7.80
CA LEU A 73 -2.47 -11.78 6.44
C LEU A 73 -1.54 -12.88 5.90
N GLU A 74 -1.09 -13.85 6.71
CA GLU A 74 -0.01 -14.79 6.37
C GLU A 74 -0.45 -16.24 6.29
N PHE A 75 0.43 -17.07 5.71
CA PHE A 75 0.24 -18.52 5.53
C PHE A 75 1.08 -19.27 6.56
N TRP A 76 0.64 -19.32 7.81
CA TRP A 76 1.33 -20.09 8.86
C TRP A 76 0.48 -21.24 9.35
N VAL A 77 0.40 -22.32 8.57
CA VAL A 77 -0.17 -23.58 9.11
C VAL A 77 0.78 -24.79 8.98
N LEU A 78 1.85 -24.77 8.17
CA LEU A 78 2.62 -26.02 7.96
C LEU A 78 4.06 -26.09 8.48
N LEU A 79 4.70 -24.99 8.88
CA LEU A 79 6.08 -25.06 9.41
C LEU A 79 6.15 -25.38 10.90
N PHE A 80 5.08 -25.17 11.67
CA PHE A 80 5.07 -25.50 13.10
C PHE A 80 4.91 -27.01 13.33
N VAL A 81 4.10 -27.69 12.52
CA VAL A 81 3.83 -29.14 12.67
C VAL A 81 4.95 -30.01 12.08
N HIS A 82 5.63 -29.58 11.00
CA HIS A 82 6.67 -30.40 10.38
C HIS A 82 8.06 -30.28 11.02
N LYS A 83 8.37 -29.17 11.71
CA LYS A 83 9.71 -28.94 12.27
C LYS A 83 9.87 -29.37 13.73
N PHE A 84 8.76 -29.53 14.45
CA PHE A 84 8.74 -30.09 15.81
C PHE A 84 7.86 -31.34 15.83
N ASN A 85 8.49 -32.51 15.71
CA ASN A 85 7.87 -33.82 15.96
C ASN A 85 7.60 -34.02 17.46
N LEU A 86 6.89 -33.08 18.09
CA LEU A 86 6.48 -33.09 19.48
C LEU A 86 4.96 -33.12 19.49
N GLY A 87 4.40 -34.27 19.88
CA GLY A 87 2.96 -34.45 19.96
C GLY A 87 2.30 -33.35 20.80
N PHE A 88 1.12 -32.92 20.33
CA PHE A 88 0.21 -31.94 20.97
C PHE A 88 0.04 -32.11 22.50
N ALA A 89 0.29 -33.31 23.02
CA ALA A 89 0.23 -33.65 24.43
C ALA A 89 1.26 -32.91 25.32
N CYS A 90 2.35 -32.34 24.77
CA CYS A 90 3.45 -31.75 25.56
C CYS A 90 3.41 -30.21 25.69
N LEU A 91 2.46 -29.52 25.05
CA LEU A 91 2.34 -28.06 25.15
C LEU A 91 1.60 -27.67 26.45
N GLY A 92 2.11 -26.66 27.18
CA GLY A 92 1.39 -26.06 28.30
C GLY A 92 0.10 -25.36 27.85
N ASP A 93 -0.87 -25.21 28.73
CA ASP A 93 -2.23 -24.73 28.38
C ASP A 93 -2.23 -23.35 27.70
N GLU A 94 -1.24 -22.50 27.98
CA GLU A 94 -1.03 -21.20 27.30
C GLU A 94 -0.64 -21.34 25.82
N LEU A 95 0.27 -22.27 25.51
CA LEU A 95 0.69 -22.57 24.14
C LEU A 95 -0.36 -23.39 23.39
N LYS A 96 -1.18 -24.17 24.10
CA LYS A 96 -2.35 -24.84 23.53
C LYS A 96 -3.43 -23.84 23.14
N ASN A 97 -3.70 -22.83 23.96
CA ASN A 97 -4.65 -21.77 23.60
C ASN A 97 -4.14 -20.94 22.42
N LEU A 98 -2.84 -20.59 22.41
CA LEU A 98 -2.21 -19.92 21.27
C LEU A 98 -2.25 -20.79 20.00
N ALA A 99 -1.99 -22.10 20.12
CA ALA A 99 -2.06 -23.03 19.01
C ALA A 99 -3.49 -23.28 18.53
N ILE A 100 -4.51 -23.27 19.40
CA ILE A 100 -5.94 -23.40 19.04
C ILE A 100 -6.45 -22.12 18.37
N ASP A 101 -5.98 -20.94 18.80
CA ASP A 101 -6.24 -19.69 18.11
C ASP A 101 -5.57 -19.69 16.72
N ILE A 102 -4.40 -20.31 16.56
CA ILE A 102 -3.68 -20.43 15.28
C ILE A 102 -4.24 -21.55 14.38
N ASP A 103 -4.72 -22.68 14.91
CA ASP A 103 -5.24 -23.82 14.13
C ASP A 103 -6.63 -23.55 13.53
N ASN A 104 -7.43 -22.66 14.15
CA ASN A 104 -8.68 -22.19 13.56
C ASN A 104 -8.46 -21.15 12.46
N ILE A 105 -7.21 -20.69 12.29
CA ILE A 105 -6.78 -19.71 11.31
C ILE A 105 -6.17 -20.46 10.12
N SER A 106 -7.01 -21.08 9.28
CA SER A 106 -6.62 -21.44 7.90
C SER A 106 -6.66 -20.16 7.04
N ASP A 107 -5.96 -19.12 7.51
CA ASP A 107 -6.32 -17.72 7.26
C ASP A 107 -5.19 -16.87 6.69
N THR A 108 -4.73 -17.21 5.49
CA THR A 108 -4.24 -16.14 4.62
C THR A 108 -5.44 -15.51 3.94
N ILE A 109 -5.55 -14.18 3.98
CA ILE A 109 -6.47 -13.45 3.10
C ILE A 109 -6.08 -13.75 1.65
N SER A 110 -7.00 -14.37 0.92
CA SER A 110 -6.89 -14.66 -0.51
C SER A 110 -7.56 -13.55 -1.34
N PRO A 111 -7.33 -13.50 -2.67
CA PRO A 111 -8.05 -12.59 -3.55
C PRO A 111 -9.58 -12.70 -3.41
N ALA A 112 -10.10 -13.93 -3.26
CA ALA A 112 -11.54 -14.17 -3.13
C ALA A 112 -12.14 -13.58 -1.84
N ASP A 113 -11.38 -13.57 -0.74
CA ASP A 113 -11.81 -13.03 0.55
C ASP A 113 -12.07 -11.52 0.51
N VAL A 114 -11.51 -10.82 -0.48
CA VAL A 114 -11.70 -9.39 -0.73
C VAL A 114 -12.48 -9.11 -2.02
N GLY A 115 -13.14 -10.12 -2.59
CA GLY A 115 -13.99 -9.98 -3.77
C GLY A 115 -13.23 -9.81 -5.09
N LEU A 116 -11.94 -10.15 -5.13
CA LEU A 116 -11.17 -10.24 -6.37
C LEU A 116 -11.28 -11.65 -6.95
N LYS A 117 -11.26 -11.74 -8.28
CA LYS A 117 -11.09 -13.01 -8.99
C LYS A 117 -9.60 -13.23 -9.21
N GLU A 118 -9.12 -14.45 -9.03
CA GLU A 118 -7.78 -14.81 -9.47
C GLU A 118 -7.71 -14.67 -10.98
N GLU A 119 -6.80 -13.84 -11.48
CA GLU A 119 -6.52 -13.78 -12.92
C GLU A 119 -5.74 -15.04 -13.31
N ASN A 120 -6.27 -15.79 -14.27
CA ASN A 120 -5.65 -17.01 -14.75
C ASN A 120 -4.42 -16.63 -15.60
N PRO A 121 -3.19 -17.01 -15.22
CA PRO A 121 -1.99 -16.59 -15.95
C PRO A 121 -1.96 -17.10 -17.41
N ASP A 122 -2.69 -18.18 -17.71
CA ASP A 122 -2.81 -18.75 -19.07
C ASP A 122 -3.83 -18.04 -19.97
N GLU A 123 -4.64 -17.11 -19.43
CA GLU A 123 -5.57 -16.28 -20.23
C GLU A 123 -4.89 -15.03 -20.83
N ASP A 124 -3.58 -14.89 -20.70
CA ASP A 124 -2.78 -13.89 -21.44
C ASP A 124 -2.57 -14.27 -22.93
N ARG A 125 -3.48 -15.08 -23.50
CA ARG A 125 -3.69 -15.15 -24.96
C ARG A 125 -4.51 -13.99 -25.52
N GLY A 126 -4.65 -12.89 -24.77
CA GLY A 126 -5.14 -11.62 -25.30
C GLY A 126 -6.65 -11.43 -25.24
N HIS A 127 -7.35 -12.06 -24.30
CA HIS A 127 -8.78 -11.83 -24.09
C HIS A 127 -9.07 -11.54 -22.61
N GLY A 128 -9.01 -10.26 -22.23
CA GLY A 128 -9.40 -9.80 -20.90
C GLY A 128 -10.90 -10.00 -20.64
N PHE A 129 -11.22 -10.56 -19.48
CA PHE A 129 -12.58 -10.79 -19.01
C PHE A 129 -13.18 -9.52 -18.37
N PHE A 130 -13.47 -8.52 -19.21
CA PHE A 130 -14.53 -7.54 -18.93
C PHE A 130 -15.38 -7.45 -20.19
N GLY A 131 -16.51 -8.16 -20.19
CA GLY A 131 -17.43 -8.19 -21.31
C GLY A 131 -17.98 -6.79 -21.64
N ILE A 132 -18.05 -6.54 -22.95
CA ILE A 132 -18.80 -5.47 -23.64
C ILE A 132 -18.15 -4.08 -23.55
N ASP A 133 -17.05 -3.89 -24.29
CA ASP A 133 -16.88 -2.74 -25.19
C ASP A 133 -15.65 -2.97 -26.07
N GLN A 134 -15.87 -3.69 -27.17
CA GLN A 134 -14.85 -4.09 -28.15
C GLN A 134 -14.29 -2.91 -28.99
N LEU A 135 -14.53 -1.65 -28.58
CA LEU A 135 -14.22 -0.45 -29.36
C LEU A 135 -13.22 0.51 -28.70
N ASN A 136 -12.77 0.28 -27.46
CA ASN A 136 -11.78 1.14 -26.80
C ASN A 136 -10.51 0.37 -26.43
N ARG A 137 -9.71 0.00 -27.44
CA ARG A 137 -8.36 -0.56 -27.24
C ARG A 137 -7.39 0.56 -26.84
N VAL A 138 -7.51 1.04 -25.61
CA VAL A 138 -6.41 1.74 -24.94
C VAL A 138 -5.29 0.71 -24.79
N ALA A 139 -4.06 1.05 -25.21
CA ALA A 139 -2.93 0.14 -25.14
C ALA A 139 -2.82 -0.45 -23.71
N ARG A 140 -2.52 -1.74 -23.57
CA ARG A 140 -2.37 -2.43 -22.27
C ARG A 140 -1.47 -1.67 -21.27
N TRP A 141 -0.53 -0.89 -21.79
CA TRP A 141 0.42 -0.02 -21.10
C TRP A 141 -0.16 1.29 -20.52
N ALA A 142 -1.43 1.59 -20.80
CA ALA A 142 -2.10 2.84 -20.43
C ALA A 142 -3.35 2.62 -19.55
N GLN A 143 -3.52 1.41 -18.99
CA GLN A 143 -4.54 1.18 -17.97
C GLN A 143 -4.10 1.82 -16.65
N PRO A 144 -4.94 2.65 -16.00
CA PRO A 144 -4.61 3.21 -14.70
C PRO A 144 -4.69 2.15 -13.60
N ILE A 145 -3.89 2.34 -12.55
CA ILE A 145 -4.01 1.59 -11.30
C ILE A 145 -5.42 1.77 -10.75
N THR A 146 -6.07 0.69 -10.34
CA THR A 146 -7.40 0.76 -9.72
C THR A 146 -7.27 0.76 -8.20
N TYR A 147 -7.75 1.83 -7.56
CA TYR A 147 -7.81 1.97 -6.10
C TYR A 147 -9.19 1.60 -5.59
N MET A 148 -9.27 0.68 -4.64
CA MET A 148 -10.51 0.28 -3.97
C MET A 148 -10.41 0.59 -2.50
N ASP A 149 -11.32 1.45 -2.04
CA ASP A 149 -11.50 1.73 -0.62
C ASP A 149 -12.31 0.60 0.02
N VAL A 150 -11.73 -0.05 1.03
CA VAL A 150 -12.36 -1.15 1.77
C VAL A 150 -12.96 -0.63 3.07
N TYR A 151 -12.19 0.19 3.80
CA TYR A 151 -12.62 0.84 5.03
C TYR A 151 -11.74 2.06 5.34
N GLU A 152 -12.34 3.14 5.82
CA GLU A 152 -11.64 4.34 6.25
C GLU A 152 -12.16 4.83 7.61
N SER A 153 -11.24 5.24 8.49
CA SER A 153 -11.53 5.85 9.79
C SER A 153 -10.44 6.85 10.19
N ASP A 154 -10.55 7.45 11.37
CA ASP A 154 -9.48 8.29 11.90
C ASP A 154 -8.25 7.48 12.37
N SER A 155 -8.43 6.18 12.67
CA SER A 155 -7.40 5.30 13.24
C SER A 155 -6.61 4.53 12.20
N PHE A 156 -7.26 4.04 11.15
CA PHE A 156 -6.63 3.29 10.06
C PHE A 156 -7.50 3.30 8.80
N THR A 157 -6.86 2.99 7.67
CA THR A 157 -7.49 2.77 6.37
C THR A 157 -7.08 1.40 5.84
N MET A 158 -8.03 0.67 5.25
CA MET A 158 -7.79 -0.54 4.47
C MET A 158 -8.14 -0.27 3.01
N CYS A 159 -7.22 -0.54 2.11
CA CYS A 159 -7.42 -0.31 0.69
C CYS A 159 -6.72 -1.37 -0.17
N ILE A 160 -7.17 -1.49 -1.42
CA ILE A 160 -6.59 -2.40 -2.39
C ILE A 160 -6.18 -1.64 -3.63
N PHE A 161 -4.95 -1.86 -4.07
CA PHE A 161 -4.43 -1.39 -5.35
C PHE A 161 -4.35 -2.57 -6.32
N CYS A 162 -5.08 -2.49 -7.44
CA CYS A 162 -4.92 -3.41 -8.56
C CYS A 162 -4.09 -2.73 -9.65
N PHE A 163 -2.94 -3.33 -9.93
CA PHE A 163 -1.94 -2.85 -10.86
C PHE A 163 -2.05 -3.60 -12.17
N PRO A 164 -2.26 -2.90 -13.30
CA PRO A 164 -1.88 -3.42 -14.60
C PRO A 164 -0.36 -3.63 -14.68
N THR A 165 0.09 -4.54 -15.56
CA THR A 165 1.52 -4.72 -15.84
C THR A 165 2.20 -3.39 -16.16
N SER A 166 3.41 -3.21 -15.63
CA SER A 166 4.26 -2.01 -15.79
C SER A 166 3.72 -0.72 -15.17
N SER A 167 2.57 -0.74 -14.50
CA SER A 167 2.09 0.42 -13.75
C SER A 167 2.94 0.65 -12.48
N VAL A 168 3.06 1.92 -12.10
CA VAL A 168 3.97 2.37 -11.03
C VAL A 168 3.22 3.21 -10.01
N ILE A 169 3.43 2.92 -8.72
CA ILE A 169 3.27 3.94 -7.67
C ILE A 169 4.67 4.52 -7.41
N PRO A 170 4.91 5.79 -7.76
CA PRO A 170 6.21 6.43 -7.64
C PRO A 170 6.72 6.42 -6.20
N LEU A 171 8.03 6.63 -6.03
CA LEU A 171 8.67 6.66 -4.72
C LEU A 171 8.00 7.71 -3.82
N HIS A 172 7.47 7.27 -2.68
CA HIS A 172 6.73 8.11 -1.75
C HIS A 172 6.95 7.70 -0.30
N ASP A 173 6.62 8.58 0.65
CA ASP A 173 6.77 8.35 2.09
C ASP A 173 5.44 8.08 2.83
N HIS A 174 5.58 7.57 4.05
CA HIS A 174 4.48 7.27 4.99
C HIS A 174 4.77 7.92 6.36
N PRO A 175 4.71 9.26 6.46
CA PRO A 175 5.22 10.01 7.61
C PRO A 175 4.44 9.69 8.89
N GLY A 176 5.12 9.07 9.87
CA GLY A 176 4.52 8.73 11.15
C GLY A 176 3.55 7.55 11.11
N MET A 177 3.59 6.74 10.07
CA MET A 177 2.63 5.66 9.82
C MET A 177 3.32 4.30 9.91
N ASN A 178 2.55 3.29 10.34
CA ASN A 178 2.86 1.89 10.07
C ASN A 178 1.99 1.45 8.89
N VAL A 179 2.55 0.71 7.94
CA VAL A 179 1.80 0.17 6.81
C VAL A 179 2.07 -1.31 6.69
N PHE A 180 1.00 -2.08 6.59
CA PHE A 180 1.02 -3.52 6.34
C PHE A 180 0.59 -3.74 4.90
N SER A 181 1.45 -4.35 4.10
CA SER A 181 1.23 -4.56 2.67
C SER A 181 1.29 -6.05 2.34
N LYS A 182 0.24 -6.57 1.74
CA LYS A 182 0.14 -7.97 1.31
C LYS A 182 -0.17 -8.06 -0.18
N ILE A 183 0.71 -8.71 -0.94
CA ILE A 183 0.43 -9.05 -2.34
C ILE A 183 -0.53 -10.24 -2.36
N LEU A 184 -1.72 -10.04 -2.93
CA LEU A 184 -2.79 -11.04 -3.00
C LEU A 184 -2.60 -11.99 -4.19
N TYR A 185 -2.11 -11.47 -5.31
CA TYR A 185 -1.72 -12.24 -6.50
C TYR A 185 -0.72 -11.45 -7.35
N GLY A 186 -0.01 -12.14 -8.25
CA GLY A 186 0.93 -11.53 -9.18
C GLY A 186 2.28 -11.18 -8.58
N SER A 187 3.06 -10.38 -9.33
CA SER A 187 4.44 -10.00 -9.01
C SER A 187 4.63 -8.49 -9.05
N LEU A 188 5.29 -7.97 -8.02
CA LEU A 188 5.57 -6.55 -7.83
C LEU A 188 7.06 -6.35 -7.53
N HIS A 189 7.74 -5.49 -8.28
CA HIS A 189 9.05 -4.99 -7.91
C HIS A 189 8.89 -3.89 -6.85
N VAL A 190 9.59 -4.06 -5.74
CA VAL A 190 9.59 -3.11 -4.62
C VAL A 190 10.99 -2.58 -4.45
N LYS A 191 11.11 -1.25 -4.49
CA LYS A 191 12.32 -0.53 -4.11
C LYS A 191 12.00 0.33 -2.91
N ALA A 192 12.70 0.14 -1.80
CA ALA A 192 12.40 0.79 -0.54
C ALA A 192 13.64 1.32 0.18
N TYR A 193 13.46 2.41 0.92
CA TYR A 193 14.51 3.14 1.61
C TYR A 193 14.05 3.58 3.01
N ASP A 194 15.02 3.76 3.89
CA ASP A 194 14.86 4.50 5.14
C ASP A 194 15.82 5.68 5.18
N TRP A 195 15.39 6.76 5.83
CA TRP A 195 16.25 7.94 5.98
C TRP A 195 17.51 7.63 6.79
N VAL A 196 18.66 8.15 6.34
CA VAL A 196 19.87 8.14 7.16
C VAL A 196 19.71 9.15 8.29
N GLU A 197 20.04 8.72 9.51
CA GLU A 197 20.06 9.56 10.70
C GLU A 197 21.48 9.66 11.29
N PRO A 198 21.94 10.85 11.70
CA PRO A 198 21.26 12.14 11.55
C PRO A 198 21.11 12.55 10.08
N ALA A 199 20.09 13.36 9.78
CA ALA A 199 19.77 13.80 8.42
C ALA A 199 20.98 14.42 7.70
N ILE A 200 21.36 13.81 6.56
CA ILE A 200 22.38 14.34 5.66
C ILE A 200 21.67 14.96 4.46
N ILE A 201 21.82 16.29 4.31
CA ILE A 201 21.13 17.09 3.29
C ILE A 201 22.16 17.69 2.34
N LYS A 202 21.84 17.69 1.06
CA LYS A 202 22.61 18.38 0.02
C LYS A 202 21.71 19.33 -0.76
N GLU A 203 22.29 20.48 -1.10
CA GLU A 203 21.68 21.42 -2.02
C GLU A 203 22.49 21.41 -3.31
N SER A 204 21.82 21.29 -4.46
CA SER A 204 22.42 21.52 -5.76
C SER A 204 21.64 22.59 -6.49
N ASN A 205 22.36 23.45 -7.22
CA ASN A 205 21.73 24.28 -8.24
C ASN A 205 21.19 23.32 -9.31
N GLY A 206 19.87 23.36 -9.58
CA GLY A 206 19.29 22.63 -10.70
C GLY A 206 19.90 23.10 -12.03
N PRO A 207 19.73 22.35 -13.12
CA PRO A 207 20.13 22.85 -14.43
C PRO A 207 19.40 24.16 -14.70
N ASP A 208 20.16 25.22 -14.94
CA ASP A 208 19.65 26.40 -15.63
C ASP A 208 19.08 25.92 -16.98
N VAL A 209 17.93 26.43 -17.38
CA VAL A 209 17.27 26.26 -18.70
C VAL A 209 16.16 25.19 -18.80
N TRP A 210 14.91 25.66 -18.73
CA TRP A 210 13.82 25.13 -19.55
C TRP A 210 13.81 25.92 -20.86
N HIS A 211 14.09 25.29 -22.01
CA HIS A 211 13.91 25.94 -23.31
C HIS A 211 12.42 26.01 -23.63
N VAL A 212 11.84 27.22 -23.58
CA VAL A 212 10.53 27.52 -24.16
C VAL A 212 10.69 28.65 -25.15
N GLY A 213 10.74 28.30 -26.44
CA GLY A 213 10.48 29.19 -27.57
C GLY A 213 11.56 30.23 -27.93
N ASP A 214 11.67 30.52 -29.22
CA ASP A 214 12.58 31.49 -29.85
C ASP A 214 12.18 32.96 -29.57
N SER A 215 11.95 33.34 -28.32
CA SER A 215 11.75 34.74 -27.97
C SER A 215 12.47 35.11 -26.68
N VAL A 216 13.52 35.91 -26.83
CA VAL A 216 14.30 36.50 -25.74
C VAL A 216 13.43 37.53 -25.02
N MET A 217 12.76 37.10 -23.95
CA MET A 217 12.29 37.99 -22.90
C MET A 217 13.08 37.66 -21.64
N GLU A 218 13.73 38.67 -21.07
CA GLU A 218 14.56 38.61 -19.88
C GLU A 218 13.70 38.21 -18.65
N GLN A 219 13.45 36.91 -18.52
CA GLN A 219 12.79 36.33 -17.36
C GLN A 219 13.85 36.08 -16.31
N ARG A 220 13.68 36.69 -15.13
CA ARG A 220 14.49 36.45 -13.92
C ARG A 220 14.60 34.94 -13.70
N VAL A 221 15.75 34.37 -14.03
CA VAL A 221 16.09 32.98 -13.71
C VAL A 221 16.27 32.93 -12.19
N VAL A 222 15.22 32.51 -11.49
CA VAL A 222 15.34 32.14 -10.07
C VAL A 222 16.06 30.79 -10.04
N PRO A 223 17.26 30.70 -9.43
CA PRO A 223 17.96 29.43 -9.32
C PRO A 223 17.08 28.45 -8.55
N VAL A 224 16.71 27.35 -9.18
CA VAL A 224 15.96 26.27 -8.51
C VAL A 224 16.97 25.49 -7.68
N VAL A 225 16.99 25.74 -6.37
CA VAL A 225 17.78 24.96 -5.43
C VAL A 225 17.07 23.64 -5.18
N ILE A 226 17.66 22.53 -5.65
CA ILE A 226 17.16 21.19 -5.39
C ILE A 226 17.74 20.73 -4.05
N ARG A 227 16.86 20.49 -3.07
CA ARG A 227 17.22 19.91 -1.77
C ARG A 227 17.05 18.40 -1.81
N MET A 228 18.10 17.69 -1.47
CA MET A 228 18.14 16.23 -1.44
C MET A 228 18.51 15.73 -0.05
N ARG A 229 17.90 14.63 0.38
CA ARG A 229 18.23 13.95 1.64
C ARG A 229 18.75 12.55 1.37
N LEU A 230 19.77 12.13 2.11
CA LEU A 230 20.36 10.79 1.97
C LEU A 230 19.44 9.73 2.59
N ALA A 231 19.20 8.65 1.85
CA ALA A 231 18.50 7.46 2.32
C ALA A 231 19.33 6.20 2.08
N LYS A 232 19.08 5.17 2.87
CA LYS A 232 19.68 3.84 2.75
C LYS A 232 18.66 2.88 2.16
N LEU A 233 19.08 2.10 1.18
CA LEU A 233 18.31 1.05 0.53
C LEU A 233 18.01 -0.07 1.53
N VAL A 234 16.74 -0.49 1.58
CA VAL A 234 16.21 -1.53 2.47
C VAL A 234 15.77 -2.75 1.66
N ALA A 235 15.14 -2.51 0.51
CA ALA A 235 14.69 -3.55 -0.40
C ALA A 235 14.85 -3.08 -1.86
N ASP A 236 15.24 -4.00 -2.74
CA ASP A 236 15.27 -3.81 -4.19
C ASP A 236 15.14 -5.18 -4.86
N ASN A 237 13.92 -5.70 -4.89
CA ASN A 237 13.65 -7.06 -5.33
C ASN A 237 12.21 -7.22 -5.83
N VAL A 238 11.98 -8.29 -6.60
CA VAL A 238 10.64 -8.70 -7.01
C VAL A 238 10.04 -9.58 -5.92
N ILE A 239 8.82 -9.27 -5.50
CA ILE A 239 8.01 -10.05 -4.57
C ILE A 239 6.85 -10.64 -5.37
N THR A 240 6.62 -11.95 -5.24
CA THR A 240 5.59 -12.68 -5.99
C THR A 240 4.69 -13.44 -5.02
N ALA A 241 3.38 -13.38 -5.22
CA ALA A 241 2.43 -14.16 -4.44
C ALA A 241 2.56 -15.67 -4.73
N PRO A 242 2.38 -16.57 -3.74
CA PRO A 242 2.15 -16.27 -2.33
C PRO A 242 3.43 -15.75 -1.63
N CYS A 243 3.31 -14.66 -0.88
CA CYS A 243 4.42 -14.05 -0.12
C CYS A 243 3.97 -13.70 1.29
N ASP A 244 4.91 -13.41 2.19
CA ASP A 244 4.58 -12.90 3.53
C ASP A 244 4.11 -11.43 3.48
N THR A 245 3.60 -10.94 4.60
CA THR A 245 3.20 -9.53 4.73
C THR A 245 4.44 -8.67 4.96
N SER A 246 4.57 -7.59 4.19
CA SER A 246 5.60 -6.58 4.44
C SER A 246 5.07 -5.54 5.42
N VAL A 247 5.89 -5.14 6.38
CA VAL A 247 5.53 -4.09 7.36
C VAL A 247 6.59 -3.01 7.34
N LEU A 248 6.16 -1.77 7.11
CA LEU A 248 6.99 -0.59 7.33
C LEU A 248 6.57 0.15 8.59
N TYR A 249 7.52 0.88 9.15
CA TYR A 249 7.39 1.68 10.36
C TYR A 249 7.73 3.15 10.05
N PRO A 250 7.46 4.09 10.97
CA PRO A 250 7.74 5.52 10.75
C PRO A 250 9.20 5.87 10.40
N LYS A 251 10.17 5.02 10.75
CA LYS A 251 11.61 5.28 10.56
C LYS A 251 12.40 4.04 10.12
N SER A 252 11.75 2.93 9.83
CA SER A 252 12.42 1.66 9.51
C SER A 252 11.53 0.75 8.67
N GLY A 253 12.12 -0.20 7.96
CA GLY A 253 11.38 -1.17 7.17
C GLY A 253 11.00 -0.67 5.78
N GLY A 254 11.64 0.42 5.31
CA GLY A 254 11.35 0.98 4.00
C GLY A 254 10.19 1.96 4.01
N ASN A 255 10.22 2.96 4.91
CA ASN A 255 9.16 3.99 4.99
C ASN A 255 8.95 4.73 3.67
N LEU A 256 10.02 4.84 2.87
CA LEU A 256 9.95 5.34 1.51
C LEU A 256 9.97 4.16 0.56
N HIS A 257 9.01 4.04 -0.34
CA HIS A 257 9.04 2.97 -1.33
C HIS A 257 8.35 3.34 -2.64
N CYS A 258 8.70 2.62 -3.70
CA CYS A 258 7.96 2.59 -4.95
C CYS A 258 7.56 1.17 -5.30
N PHE A 259 6.44 1.06 -6.01
CA PHE A 259 5.92 -0.22 -6.52
C PHE A 259 5.90 -0.18 -8.03
N THR A 260 6.46 -1.20 -8.66
CA THR A 260 6.42 -1.40 -10.12
C THR A 260 5.87 -2.77 -10.44
N ALA A 261 4.72 -2.84 -11.10
CA ALA A 261 4.07 -4.12 -11.42
C ALA A 261 4.83 -4.89 -12.51
N VAL A 262 5.25 -6.11 -12.18
CA VAL A 262 5.92 -7.02 -13.13
C VAL A 262 4.88 -7.82 -13.91
N THR A 263 3.81 -8.25 -13.24
CA THR A 263 2.60 -8.84 -13.84
C THR A 263 1.39 -8.01 -13.40
N PRO A 264 0.17 -8.28 -13.89
CA PRO A 264 -1.01 -7.82 -13.19
C PRO A 264 -0.95 -8.34 -11.74
N CYS A 265 -1.16 -7.46 -10.76
CA CYS A 265 -1.08 -7.81 -9.35
C CYS A 265 -2.05 -6.98 -8.50
N ALA A 266 -2.39 -7.50 -7.32
CA ALA A 266 -3.16 -6.75 -6.33
C ALA A 266 -2.44 -6.71 -4.99
N VAL A 267 -2.44 -5.54 -4.36
CA VAL A 267 -1.85 -5.30 -3.05
C VAL A 267 -2.95 -4.81 -2.10
N LEU A 268 -3.11 -5.48 -0.96
CA LEU A 268 -3.93 -5.02 0.16
C LEU A 268 -3.02 -4.26 1.14
N ASP A 269 -3.36 -3.01 1.40
CA ASP A 269 -2.67 -2.16 2.37
C ASP A 269 -3.55 -1.84 3.57
N VAL A 270 -2.96 -1.86 4.77
CA VAL A 270 -3.52 -1.30 6.00
C VAL A 270 -2.61 -0.18 6.48
N LEU A 271 -3.10 1.05 6.48
CA LEU A 271 -2.34 2.25 6.84
C LEU A 271 -2.80 2.75 8.21
N ALA A 272 -1.88 2.89 9.17
CA ALA A 272 -2.21 3.27 10.55
C ALA A 272 -1.19 4.25 11.16
N PRO A 273 -1.59 5.50 11.50
CA PRO A 273 -2.83 6.15 11.10
C PRO A 273 -2.87 6.46 9.60
N PRO A 274 -4.02 6.88 9.03
CA PRO A 274 -4.07 7.30 7.63
C PRO A 274 -3.31 8.60 7.37
N TYR A 275 -3.04 8.85 6.09
CA TYR A 275 -2.61 10.15 5.60
C TYR A 275 -3.60 11.24 6.04
N ARG A 276 -3.05 12.38 6.45
CA ARG A 276 -3.81 13.53 6.94
C ARG A 276 -2.97 14.80 6.88
N GLU A 277 -3.22 15.65 5.89
CA GLU A 277 -2.40 16.85 5.64
C GLU A 277 -2.38 17.83 6.82
N ASN A 278 -3.52 18.09 7.45
CA ASN A 278 -3.60 19.03 8.58
C ASN A 278 -2.91 18.51 9.85
N ALA A 279 -2.61 17.21 9.91
CA ALA A 279 -1.81 16.59 10.96
C ALA A 279 -0.34 16.39 10.55
N GLY A 280 0.10 17.00 9.44
CA GLY A 280 1.47 16.91 8.93
C GLY A 280 1.80 15.58 8.23
N ARG A 281 0.80 14.71 8.02
CA ARG A 281 0.98 13.40 7.37
C ARG A 281 0.55 13.44 5.91
N ARG A 282 1.20 14.28 5.11
CA ARG A 282 0.97 14.32 3.66
C ARG A 282 1.87 13.29 2.98
N CYS A 283 1.35 12.60 1.97
CA CYS A 283 2.18 11.80 1.07
C CYS A 283 3.08 12.73 0.26
N THR A 284 4.38 12.49 0.30
CA THR A 284 5.41 13.22 -0.42
C THR A 284 6.06 12.28 -1.43
N TYR A 285 6.25 12.76 -2.66
CA TYR A 285 6.89 12.00 -3.72
C TYR A 285 8.36 12.40 -3.87
N TYR A 286 9.19 11.45 -4.29
CA TYR A 286 10.62 11.64 -4.43
C TYR A 286 11.14 11.08 -5.76
N HIS A 287 12.23 11.67 -6.23
CA HIS A 287 13.10 11.09 -7.24
C HIS A 287 14.40 10.66 -6.57
N ASP A 288 14.81 9.41 -6.77
CA ASP A 288 16.07 8.89 -6.25
C ASP A 288 17.21 9.05 -7.27
N TYR A 289 18.35 9.52 -6.81
CA TYR A 289 19.58 9.60 -7.56
C TYR A 289 20.62 8.67 -6.93
N PRO A 290 21.48 8.02 -7.74
CA PRO A 290 22.59 7.23 -7.22
C PRO A 290 23.46 8.04 -6.26
N TYR A 291 24.00 7.40 -5.21
CA TYR A 291 24.91 8.08 -4.27
C TYR A 291 26.08 8.78 -4.98
N SER A 292 26.61 8.16 -6.04
CA SER A 292 27.73 8.66 -6.86
C SER A 292 27.40 9.90 -7.69
N ALA A 293 26.11 10.19 -7.95
CA ALA A 293 25.69 11.36 -8.73
C ALA A 293 26.12 12.67 -8.05
N PHE A 294 26.35 12.64 -6.75
CA PHE A 294 26.72 13.80 -5.97
C PHE A 294 27.95 13.48 -5.12
N SER A 295 29.10 14.06 -5.47
CA SER A 295 30.34 13.88 -4.71
C SER A 295 30.17 14.29 -3.24
N ASN A 296 30.50 13.39 -2.32
CA ASN A 296 30.46 13.64 -0.88
C ASN A 296 31.85 13.56 -0.26
N GLN A 297 32.11 14.47 0.69
CA GLN A 297 33.20 14.34 1.66
C GLN A 297 32.82 13.41 2.85
N VAL A 298 31.57 12.92 2.89
CA VAL A 298 31.10 12.01 3.94
C VAL A 298 31.67 10.61 3.68
N LYS A 299 32.55 10.15 4.58
CA LYS A 299 33.02 8.75 4.62
C LYS A 299 31.89 7.88 5.17
N LEU A 300 30.91 7.55 4.33
CA LEU A 300 30.10 6.35 4.58
C LEU A 300 30.98 5.11 4.32
N GLY A 301 30.73 4.03 5.08
CA GLY A 301 31.46 2.76 4.94
C GLY A 301 31.37 2.16 3.53
N ASP A 302 31.99 0.99 3.34
CA ASP A 302 32.31 0.44 2.01
C ASP A 302 31.10 0.09 1.11
N GLU A 303 29.86 0.17 1.62
CA GLU A 303 28.63 -0.19 0.90
C GLU A 303 27.94 1.01 0.23
N LYS A 304 28.68 1.82 -0.55
CA LYS A 304 28.13 3.02 -1.23
C LYS A 304 26.93 2.73 -2.16
N GLU A 305 26.84 1.51 -2.69
CA GLU A 305 25.75 1.06 -3.56
C GLU A 305 24.41 0.92 -2.82
N THR A 306 24.44 0.92 -1.49
CA THR A 306 23.23 0.84 -0.65
C THR A 306 22.65 2.21 -0.29
N TYR A 307 23.15 3.30 -0.87
CA TYR A 307 22.66 4.66 -0.57
C TYR A 307 22.14 5.37 -1.81
N ALA A 308 21.16 6.24 -1.60
CA ALA A 308 20.60 7.10 -2.64
C ALA A 308 20.28 8.50 -2.10
N TRP A 309 20.29 9.48 -3.00
CA TRP A 309 19.87 10.85 -2.73
C TRP A 309 18.44 11.03 -3.20
N LEU A 310 17.53 11.42 -2.29
CA LEU A 310 16.12 11.59 -2.62
C LEU A 310 15.80 13.08 -2.68
N ALA A 311 15.37 13.56 -3.85
CA ALA A 311 14.84 14.90 -4.05
C ALA A 311 13.32 14.86 -4.01
N GLN A 312 12.69 15.74 -3.24
CA GLN A 312 11.24 15.88 -3.28
C GLN A 312 10.78 16.38 -4.66
N ILE A 313 9.71 15.81 -5.18
CA ILE A 313 9.06 16.23 -6.44
C ILE A 313 7.58 16.53 -6.19
N GLU A 314 6.95 17.24 -7.13
CA GLU A 314 5.50 17.32 -7.17
C GLU A 314 4.90 15.96 -7.51
N THR A 315 3.61 15.77 -7.23
CA THR A 315 2.90 14.56 -7.65
C THR A 315 3.06 14.35 -9.15
N PRO A 316 3.63 13.22 -9.61
CA PRO A 316 3.89 13.00 -11.03
C PRO A 316 2.60 13.12 -11.87
N ASP A 317 2.68 13.80 -13.02
CA ASP A 317 1.51 14.05 -13.88
C ASP A 317 0.92 12.76 -14.48
N ASP A 318 1.74 11.73 -14.61
CA ASP A 318 1.41 10.39 -15.10
C ASP A 318 0.83 9.49 -14.00
N LEU A 319 0.86 9.90 -12.73
CA LEU A 319 0.20 9.19 -11.65
C LEU A 319 -1.31 9.41 -11.71
N TYR A 320 -1.99 8.55 -12.45
CA TYR A 320 -3.45 8.50 -12.52
C TYR A 320 -3.99 7.17 -11.98
N MET A 321 -4.74 7.25 -10.89
CA MET A 321 -5.47 6.13 -10.32
C MET A 321 -6.97 6.27 -10.60
N ARG A 322 -7.59 5.16 -11.01
CA ARG A 322 -9.04 5.06 -11.19
C ARG A 322 -9.67 4.52 -9.92
N GLN A 323 -10.77 5.12 -9.48
CA GLN A 323 -11.56 4.60 -8.36
C GLN A 323 -12.30 3.32 -8.79
N GLY A 324 -12.07 2.22 -8.07
CA GLY A 324 -12.83 0.98 -8.13
C GLY A 324 -13.88 0.92 -7.02
N LYS A 325 -14.86 0.02 -7.20
CA LYS A 325 -15.87 -0.29 -6.19
C LYS A 325 -15.49 -1.62 -5.51
N TYR A 326 -15.36 -1.61 -4.19
CA TYR A 326 -15.20 -2.83 -3.42
C TYR A 326 -16.47 -3.70 -3.52
N VAL A 327 -16.29 -4.97 -3.86
CA VAL A 327 -17.36 -5.96 -4.08
C VAL A 327 -17.21 -7.22 -3.23
N GLY A 328 -16.24 -7.22 -2.31
CA GLY A 328 -16.04 -8.30 -1.34
C GLY A 328 -17.06 -8.28 -0.19
N PRO A 329 -16.88 -9.16 0.81
CA PRO A 329 -17.74 -9.22 2.00
C PRO A 329 -17.82 -7.86 2.70
N THR A 330 -19.04 -7.46 3.12
CA THR A 330 -19.28 -6.22 3.84
C THR A 330 -18.68 -6.25 5.24
N ILE A 331 -17.93 -5.20 5.58
CA ILE A 331 -17.43 -4.96 6.94
C ILE A 331 -18.56 -4.39 7.81
N ARG A 332 -18.76 -4.98 8.97
CA ARG A 332 -19.66 -4.50 10.02
C ARG A 332 -18.84 -3.65 10.98
N VAL A 333 -19.17 -2.36 11.03
CA VAL A 333 -18.52 -1.34 11.87
C VAL A 333 -19.25 -1.23 13.20
#